data_AF-A0A0R1QTK1-F1
#
_entry.id   AF-A0A0R1QTK1-F1
#
_cell.length_a   1.000
_cell.length_b   1.000
_cell.length_c   1.000
_cell.angle_alpha   90.00
_cell.angle_beta   90.00
_cell.angle_gamma   90.00
#
_symmetry.space_group_name_H-M   'P 1'
#
loop_
_entity.id
_entity.type
_entity.pdbx_description
1 polymer ?
#
loop_
_entity_poly.entity_id
_entity_poly.type
_entity_poly.pdbx_seq_one_letter_code
_entity_poly.pdbx_strand_id
1 'polypeptide(L)'
;MTPLTQAKASTVDTLIAPHQAKYGYYVDHYKENRKENDQPTTNPGLGLLSNFFQLWSPTGEKRNPAILNQSMNIVAKATQNRTKAEVERSFFTDQRTLPYGMLSGLGPYEKAFKHNANSQTWYPKMPTKPIPGDTPWSTAQWGDPQSKLGPVVDLISQVRQGPYCDTGVVKQIFKYVRPYRQSPNTVKPNPYLVNVMATAPQNDYDFPSGHGTAAFEVGSALAYAFPERYQQLMTRSSEMGYDRLLAGRHTPLAVMGSRMIGSAVAASVLNDPANRALKQRAYQNAHSKYLQKSSLVDHHDDFANYQKNQKDYRYRMTYGLPQIGKKGQAMRVPKGAEVLLETRLPYLSAKQRRVVLATTGFDSGYPVMDDAEGWGRLDLFSAANGYGKLLEKTTVKMNAAKGGFNARDTWRNAISGRGQLVKTGSGALTLAGKNRFTGGIALKGGQLTLAAPQAAGTGKLAVQAGTVRTTTPIKLAHGFQQAKRGTLALKVTKATAVKIHGRAQLAGTLKLSGVKGVKNHQKLITFTKHQGTFAHVKGLPKGWHVKYHQHSLELVH
;
A
#
# COMPACT_ATOMS: atom_id res chain seq x y z
N MET A 1 -16.78 -47.30 -6.61
CA MET A 1 -16.53 -45.90 -6.23
C MET A 1 -15.11 -45.55 -6.63
N THR A 2 -14.92 -44.73 -7.66
CA THR A 2 -13.60 -44.31 -8.14
C THR A 2 -13.03 -43.27 -7.17
N PRO A 3 -11.78 -43.38 -6.70
CA PRO A 3 -11.22 -42.39 -5.79
C PRO A 3 -11.08 -41.07 -6.55
N LEU A 4 -11.72 -40.01 -6.05
CA LEU A 4 -11.50 -38.65 -6.53
C LEU A 4 -10.02 -38.30 -6.28
N THR A 5 -9.22 -38.32 -7.35
CA THR A 5 -7.86 -37.77 -7.35
C THR A 5 -7.92 -36.31 -6.92
N GLN A 6 -7.45 -36.01 -5.69
CA GLN A 6 -7.23 -34.64 -5.26
C GLN A 6 -6.29 -33.96 -6.27
N ALA A 7 -6.82 -32.96 -6.99
CA ALA A 7 -6.01 -32.18 -7.92
C ALA A 7 -4.85 -31.53 -7.17
N LYS A 8 -3.61 -31.81 -7.61
CA LYS A 8 -2.39 -31.24 -7.04
C LYS A 8 -2.49 -29.71 -7.06
N ALA A 9 -2.35 -29.08 -5.89
CA ALA A 9 -2.46 -27.62 -5.77
C ALA A 9 -1.49 -26.92 -6.73
N SER A 10 -1.94 -25.84 -7.39
CA SER A 10 -1.06 -25.08 -8.28
C SER A 10 0.10 -24.45 -7.49
N THR A 11 1.20 -24.12 -8.18
CA THR A 11 2.32 -23.38 -7.57
C THR A 11 1.86 -22.05 -6.93
N VAL A 12 0.82 -21.42 -7.49
CA VAL A 12 0.24 -20.19 -6.93
C VAL A 12 -0.55 -20.48 -5.66
N ASP A 13 -1.36 -21.56 -5.63
CA ASP A 13 -2.10 -21.96 -4.42
C ASP A 13 -1.16 -22.27 -3.26
N THR A 14 -0.05 -22.95 -3.54
CA THR A 14 0.98 -23.23 -2.53
C THR A 14 1.64 -21.94 -2.03
N LEU A 15 1.97 -20.99 -2.91
CA LEU A 15 2.61 -19.73 -2.54
C LEU A 15 1.72 -18.86 -1.63
N ILE A 16 0.41 -18.86 -1.86
CA ILE A 16 -0.53 -18.00 -1.12
C ILE A 16 -1.24 -18.74 0.01
N ALA A 17 -0.96 -20.03 0.22
CA ALA A 17 -1.49 -20.76 1.35
C ALA A 17 -1.01 -20.08 2.65
N PRO A 18 -1.91 -19.81 3.62
CA PRO A 18 -1.50 -19.24 4.88
C PRO A 18 -0.61 -20.23 5.64
N HIS A 19 0.41 -19.72 6.31
CA HIS A 19 1.29 -20.51 7.18
C HIS A 19 0.89 -20.26 8.63
N GLN A 20 0.64 -21.32 9.38
CA GLN A 20 0.24 -21.23 10.78
C GLN A 20 1.47 -20.99 11.67
N ALA A 21 1.36 -20.08 12.63
CA ALA A 21 2.34 -19.92 13.71
C ALA A 21 2.03 -20.88 14.88
N LYS A 22 2.91 -20.91 15.89
CA LYS A 22 2.68 -21.77 17.08
C LYS A 22 1.41 -21.39 17.86
N TYR A 23 1.05 -20.12 17.85
CA TYR A 23 -0.20 -19.59 18.45
C TYR A 23 -1.42 -19.73 17.52
N GLY A 24 -1.29 -20.37 16.36
CA GLY A 24 -2.33 -20.38 15.32
C GLY A 24 -2.15 -19.28 14.28
N TYR A 25 -3.26 -18.75 13.76
CA TYR A 25 -3.25 -17.57 12.88
C TYR A 25 -3.61 -16.32 13.67
N TYR A 26 -2.87 -15.22 13.48
CA TYR A 26 -3.10 -14.01 14.27
C TYR A 26 -4.56 -13.54 14.19
N VAL A 27 -5.16 -13.57 13.00
CA VAL A 27 -6.55 -13.12 12.78
C VAL A 27 -7.60 -13.93 13.53
N ASP A 28 -7.32 -15.20 13.84
CA ASP A 28 -8.25 -16.06 14.57
C ASP A 28 -8.07 -15.89 16.09
N HIS A 29 -6.83 -15.62 16.52
CA HIS A 29 -6.43 -15.61 17.93
C HIS A 29 -6.15 -14.22 18.51
N TYR A 30 -6.28 -13.13 17.74
CA TYR A 30 -5.84 -11.79 18.15
C TYR A 30 -6.37 -11.34 19.52
N LYS A 31 -7.58 -11.79 19.90
CA LYS A 31 -8.21 -11.51 21.21
C LYS A 31 -7.42 -12.12 22.39
N GLU A 32 -6.51 -13.05 22.15
CA GLU A 32 -5.62 -13.68 23.13
C GLU A 32 -4.36 -12.87 23.42
N ASN A 33 -4.14 -11.72 22.75
CA ASN A 33 -3.11 -10.76 23.15
C ASN A 33 -3.53 -10.06 24.46
N ARG A 34 -3.35 -10.75 25.59
CA ARG A 34 -3.71 -10.30 26.93
C ARG A 34 -2.64 -10.70 27.94
N LYS A 35 -2.65 -10.07 29.11
CA LYS A 35 -1.64 -10.27 30.16
C LYS A 35 -1.61 -11.70 30.71
N GLU A 36 -2.72 -12.43 30.62
CA GLU A 36 -2.84 -13.82 31.05
C GLU A 36 -2.06 -14.78 30.14
N ASN A 37 -1.75 -14.34 28.91
CA ASN A 37 -0.94 -15.09 27.96
C ASN A 37 0.44 -14.41 27.82
N ASP A 38 1.46 -15.04 28.39
CA ASP A 38 2.82 -14.48 28.45
C ASP A 38 3.85 -15.26 27.62
N GLN A 39 3.43 -16.28 26.88
CA GLN A 39 4.29 -17.10 26.03
C GLN A 39 4.09 -16.82 24.54
N PRO A 40 5.14 -16.89 23.70
CA PRO A 40 5.01 -16.74 22.25
C PRO A 40 4.04 -17.74 21.59
N THR A 41 3.73 -18.84 22.27
CA THR A 41 2.82 -19.89 21.79
C THR A 41 1.36 -19.65 22.17
N THR A 42 1.09 -18.77 23.14
CA THR A 42 -0.28 -18.48 23.64
C THR A 42 -0.69 -17.03 23.42
N ASN A 43 0.27 -16.12 23.23
CA ASN A 43 0.02 -14.73 22.93
C ASN A 43 0.43 -14.42 21.48
N PRO A 44 -0.51 -14.10 20.58
CA PRO A 44 -0.20 -13.86 19.16
C PRO A 44 0.63 -12.59 18.94
N GLY A 45 0.49 -11.56 19.77
CA GLY A 45 1.31 -10.34 19.72
C GLY A 45 2.77 -10.62 20.03
N LEU A 46 3.01 -11.42 21.07
CA LEU A 46 4.35 -11.87 21.44
C LEU A 46 4.93 -12.85 20.42
N GLY A 47 4.13 -13.81 19.96
CA GLY A 47 4.52 -14.80 18.96
C GLY A 47 4.93 -14.16 17.64
N LEU A 48 4.15 -13.21 17.15
CA LEU A 48 4.43 -12.42 15.95
C LEU A 48 5.80 -11.71 16.03
N LEU A 49 6.15 -11.19 17.21
CA LEU A 49 7.35 -10.39 17.42
C LEU A 49 8.52 -11.19 18.03
N SER A 50 8.35 -12.50 18.21
CA SER A 50 9.30 -13.38 18.91
C SER A 50 10.70 -13.42 18.29
N ASN A 51 10.85 -13.11 17.00
CA ASN A 51 12.14 -12.94 16.36
C ASN A 51 13.03 -11.86 17.02
N PHE A 52 12.45 -10.91 17.75
CA PHE A 52 13.20 -9.92 18.51
C PHE A 52 14.05 -10.56 19.64
N PHE A 53 13.68 -11.74 20.14
CA PHE A 53 14.49 -12.48 21.12
C PHE A 53 15.85 -12.94 20.59
N GLN A 54 16.05 -12.95 19.26
CA GLN A 54 17.35 -13.23 18.66
C GLN A 54 18.30 -12.01 18.73
N LEU A 55 17.76 -10.82 19.00
CA LEU A 55 18.52 -9.58 19.13
C LEU A 55 18.76 -9.22 20.59
N TRP A 56 17.78 -9.46 21.45
CA TRP A 56 17.74 -8.98 22.83
C TRP A 56 17.10 -10.00 23.78
N SER A 57 17.65 -10.14 24.99
CA SER A 57 17.03 -10.90 26.09
C SER A 57 16.32 -9.98 27.08
N PRO A 58 15.17 -10.37 27.65
CA PRO A 58 14.51 -9.65 28.75
C PRO A 58 15.39 -9.42 29.99
N THR A 59 16.48 -10.19 30.15
CA THR A 59 17.47 -10.04 31.22
C THR A 59 18.50 -8.93 30.95
N GLY A 60 18.47 -8.29 29.79
CA GLY A 60 19.41 -7.24 29.40
C GLY A 60 20.54 -7.68 28.45
N GLU A 61 20.64 -8.97 28.16
CA GLU A 61 21.65 -9.52 27.24
C GLU A 61 21.44 -9.02 25.80
N LYS A 62 22.50 -8.44 25.22
CA LYS A 62 22.55 -8.03 23.81
C LYS A 62 23.00 -9.21 22.95
N ARG A 63 22.07 -10.02 22.47
CA ARG A 63 22.34 -11.21 21.64
C ARG A 63 22.84 -10.90 20.23
N ASN A 64 22.43 -9.75 19.68
CA ASN A 64 23.00 -9.23 18.44
C ASN A 64 23.41 -7.75 18.60
N PRO A 65 24.56 -7.48 19.23
CA PRO A 65 24.99 -6.12 19.55
C PRO A 65 25.21 -5.28 18.29
N ALA A 66 25.63 -5.88 17.17
CA ALA A 66 25.85 -5.15 15.91
C ALA A 66 24.55 -4.48 15.40
N ILE A 67 23.45 -5.24 15.33
CA ILE A 67 22.16 -4.69 14.87
C ILE A 67 21.56 -3.73 15.89
N LEU A 68 21.66 -4.03 17.18
CA LEU A 68 21.18 -3.12 18.23
C LEU A 68 21.94 -1.78 18.17
N ASN A 69 23.27 -1.80 18.04
CA ASN A 69 24.09 -0.59 17.94
C ASN A 69 23.78 0.19 16.65
N GLN A 70 23.59 -0.49 15.51
CA GLN A 70 23.20 0.19 14.27
C GLN A 70 21.82 0.86 14.39
N SER A 71 20.87 0.19 15.04
CA SER A 71 19.53 0.74 15.33
C SER A 71 19.63 2.00 16.21
N MET A 72 20.45 1.96 17.26
CA MET A 72 20.74 3.10 18.12
C MET A 72 21.40 4.27 17.36
N ASN A 73 22.36 3.98 16.48
CA ASN A 73 23.03 4.99 15.66
C ASN A 73 22.06 5.70 14.72
N ILE A 74 21.06 4.99 14.17
CA ILE A 74 20.00 5.61 13.35
C ILE A 74 19.18 6.61 14.18
N VAL A 75 18.78 6.25 15.41
CA VAL A 75 18.04 7.18 16.30
C VAL A 75 18.89 8.38 16.69
N ALA A 76 20.15 8.16 17.10
CA ALA A 76 21.06 9.24 17.46
C ALA A 76 21.20 10.24 16.31
N LYS A 77 21.48 9.76 15.09
CA LYS A 77 21.55 10.61 13.89
C LYS A 77 20.24 11.33 13.61
N ALA A 78 19.09 10.65 13.72
CA ALA A 78 17.79 11.28 13.48
C ALA A 78 17.51 12.41 14.49
N THR A 79 17.76 12.18 15.78
CA THR A 79 17.51 13.18 16.83
C THR A 79 18.46 14.38 16.78
N GLN A 80 19.69 14.19 16.30
CA GLN A 80 20.69 15.25 16.17
C GLN A 80 20.48 16.12 14.92
N ASN A 81 19.93 15.56 13.85
CA ASN A 81 19.79 16.23 12.54
C ASN A 81 18.35 16.63 12.19
N ARG A 82 17.39 16.43 13.10
CA ARG A 82 15.98 16.76 12.85
C ARG A 82 15.78 18.25 12.58
N THR A 83 14.98 18.56 11.57
CA THR A 83 14.56 19.92 11.24
C THR A 83 13.55 20.46 12.26
N LYS A 84 13.30 21.77 12.26
CA LYS A 84 12.24 22.39 13.08
C LYS A 84 10.86 21.75 12.81
N ALA A 85 10.52 21.55 11.54
CA ALA A 85 9.26 20.91 11.17
C ALA A 85 9.15 19.46 11.71
N GLU A 86 10.25 18.72 11.75
CA GLU A 86 10.29 17.37 12.35
C GLU A 86 10.19 17.39 13.88
N VAL A 87 10.74 18.41 14.55
CA VAL A 87 10.50 18.65 15.98
C VAL A 87 9.01 18.87 16.24
N GLU A 88 8.37 19.74 15.48
CA GLU A 88 6.94 20.04 15.65
C GLU A 88 6.05 18.83 15.35
N ARG A 89 6.30 18.14 14.22
CA ARG A 89 5.53 16.96 13.84
C ARG A 89 5.70 15.81 14.84
N SER A 90 6.92 15.58 15.33
CA SER A 90 7.17 14.53 16.33
C SER A 90 6.55 14.84 17.69
N PHE A 91 6.50 16.11 18.09
CA PHE A 91 5.74 16.55 19.27
C PHE A 91 4.24 16.26 19.11
N PHE A 92 3.63 16.68 18.00
CA PHE A 92 2.20 16.43 17.78
C PHE A 92 1.85 14.95 17.68
N THR A 93 2.71 14.14 17.03
CA THR A 93 2.52 12.68 16.98
C THR A 93 2.59 12.06 18.39
N ASP A 94 3.40 12.61 19.30
CA ASP A 94 3.51 12.11 20.67
C ASP A 94 2.28 12.45 21.52
N GLN A 95 1.80 13.69 21.41
CA GLN A 95 0.88 14.31 22.36
C GLN A 95 -0.59 14.34 21.92
N ARG A 96 -0.87 14.37 20.61
CA ARG A 96 -2.25 14.31 20.13
C ARG A 96 -2.81 12.90 20.25
N THR A 97 -4.13 12.79 20.33
CA THR A 97 -4.79 11.50 20.15
C THR A 97 -4.40 10.92 18.80
N LEU A 98 -4.02 9.64 18.82
CA LEU A 98 -3.42 8.97 17.68
C LEU A 98 -4.31 9.01 16.42
N PRO A 99 -5.64 8.81 16.50
CA PRO A 99 -6.50 8.98 15.34
C PRO A 99 -6.48 10.39 14.74
N TYR A 100 -6.45 11.43 15.57
CA TYR A 100 -6.37 12.82 15.09
C TYR A 100 -5.08 13.08 14.30
N GLY A 101 -3.95 12.53 14.77
CA GLY A 101 -2.64 12.67 14.08
C GLY A 101 -2.56 12.00 12.71
N MET A 102 -3.44 11.04 12.42
CA MET A 102 -3.55 10.35 11.13
C MET A 102 -4.35 11.14 10.09
N LEU A 103 -5.19 12.11 10.51
CA LEU A 103 -6.09 12.82 9.61
C LEU A 103 -5.35 13.63 8.53
N SER A 104 -4.11 14.05 8.77
CA SER A 104 -3.28 14.70 7.74
C SER A 104 -2.96 13.79 6.55
N GLY A 105 -3.02 12.47 6.70
CA GLY A 105 -2.92 11.54 5.57
C GLY A 105 -4.09 11.66 4.56
N LEU A 106 -5.21 12.23 4.98
CA LEU A 106 -6.35 12.51 4.11
C LEU A 106 -6.09 13.71 3.17
N GLY A 107 -5.06 14.52 3.42
CA GLY A 107 -4.67 15.68 2.60
C GLY A 107 -5.87 16.60 2.34
N PRO A 108 -6.32 16.76 1.08
CA PRO A 108 -7.45 17.64 0.72
C PRO A 108 -8.73 17.40 1.51
N TYR A 109 -8.90 16.19 2.05
CA TYR A 109 -10.10 15.79 2.79
C TYR A 109 -9.98 15.98 4.31
N GLU A 110 -8.82 16.37 4.83
CA GLU A 110 -8.57 16.53 6.27
C GLU A 110 -9.53 17.53 6.91
N LYS A 111 -9.69 18.71 6.30
CA LYS A 111 -10.59 19.77 6.80
C LYS A 111 -12.05 19.30 6.85
N ALA A 112 -12.50 18.65 5.78
CA ALA A 112 -13.84 18.07 5.70
C ALA A 112 -14.06 17.00 6.79
N PHE A 113 -13.06 16.13 7.01
CA PHE A 113 -13.14 15.11 8.04
C PHE A 113 -13.24 15.74 9.42
N LYS A 114 -12.30 16.63 9.79
CA LYS A 114 -12.27 17.26 11.12
C LYS A 114 -13.57 17.98 11.44
N HIS A 115 -14.13 18.70 10.47
CA HIS A 115 -15.41 19.39 10.65
C HIS A 115 -16.58 18.41 10.80
N ASN A 116 -16.74 17.46 9.87
CA ASN A 116 -17.92 16.59 9.84
C ASN A 116 -17.86 15.42 10.83
N ALA A 117 -16.68 15.15 11.41
CA ALA A 117 -16.48 14.19 12.49
C ALA A 117 -16.41 14.83 13.88
N ASN A 118 -16.53 16.17 13.99
CA ASN A 118 -16.31 16.94 15.21
C ASN A 118 -14.98 16.56 15.91
N SER A 119 -13.90 16.52 15.13
CA SER A 119 -12.60 16.07 15.63
C SER A 119 -11.89 17.13 16.46
N GLN A 120 -11.50 16.77 17.69
CA GLN A 120 -10.84 17.69 18.62
C GLN A 120 -9.46 17.19 19.05
N THR A 121 -8.63 18.12 19.54
CA THR A 121 -7.32 17.84 20.12
C THR A 121 -6.98 18.85 21.20
N TRP A 122 -6.29 18.40 22.26
CA TRP A 122 -5.75 19.31 23.29
C TRP A 122 -4.53 20.11 22.81
N TYR A 123 -3.89 19.69 21.70
CA TYR A 123 -2.69 20.33 21.16
C TYR A 123 -2.92 20.88 19.75
N PRO A 124 -3.72 21.94 19.59
CA PRO A 124 -3.95 22.55 18.27
C PRO A 124 -2.70 23.28 17.75
N LYS A 125 -1.83 23.76 18.64
CA LYS A 125 -0.59 24.48 18.34
C LYS A 125 0.58 23.97 19.19
N MET A 126 1.80 24.32 18.79
CA MET A 126 3.01 24.03 19.56
C MET A 126 3.02 24.81 20.88
N PRO A 127 3.49 24.21 21.98
CA PRO A 127 3.80 24.97 23.19
C PRO A 127 5.04 25.85 22.98
N THR A 128 5.17 26.91 23.78
CA THR A 128 6.34 27.82 23.72
C THR A 128 7.51 27.34 24.58
N LYS A 129 7.26 26.45 25.54
CA LYS A 129 8.23 25.84 26.46
C LYS A 129 7.98 24.32 26.57
N PRO A 130 8.94 23.53 27.06
CA PRO A 130 8.71 22.11 27.33
C PRO A 130 7.52 21.89 28.25
N ILE A 131 6.68 20.90 27.94
CA ILE A 131 5.48 20.61 28.75
C ILE A 131 5.88 19.96 30.08
N PRO A 132 5.05 20.06 31.14
CA PRO A 132 5.32 19.43 32.44
C PRO A 132 5.48 17.90 32.33
N GLY A 133 6.29 17.30 33.20
CA GLY A 133 6.57 15.86 33.16
C GLY A 133 5.40 14.97 33.58
N ASP A 134 4.46 15.53 34.33
CA ASP A 134 3.21 14.91 34.81
C ASP A 134 2.01 15.20 33.88
N THR A 135 2.27 15.74 32.68
CA THR A 135 1.22 16.01 31.69
C THR A 135 0.43 14.74 31.39
N PRO A 136 -0.90 14.72 31.60
CA PRO A 136 -1.71 13.52 31.34
C PRO A 136 -1.81 13.22 29.85
N TRP A 137 -2.03 11.95 29.52
CA TRP A 137 -2.36 11.56 28.15
C TRP A 137 -3.64 12.25 27.68
N SER A 138 -3.65 12.71 26.43
CA SER A 138 -4.81 13.37 25.87
C SER A 138 -6.02 12.44 25.82
N THR A 139 -7.11 12.82 26.50
CA THR A 139 -8.43 12.17 26.43
C THR A 139 -9.40 12.94 25.53
N ALA A 140 -8.88 13.84 24.68
CA ALA A 140 -9.68 14.60 23.74
C ALA A 140 -10.55 13.68 22.88
N GLN A 141 -11.82 14.05 22.68
CA GLN A 141 -12.70 13.37 21.75
C GLN A 141 -12.19 13.59 20.32
N TRP A 142 -11.43 12.62 19.82
CA TRP A 142 -10.78 12.72 18.50
C TRP A 142 -11.80 12.73 17.35
N GLY A 143 -13.02 12.23 17.60
CA GLY A 143 -14.16 12.26 16.71
C GLY A 143 -15.43 11.82 17.43
N ASP A 144 -16.58 12.25 16.93
CA ASP A 144 -17.90 12.00 17.51
C ASP A 144 -18.64 10.89 16.73
N PRO A 145 -18.95 9.74 17.36
CA PRO A 145 -19.78 8.67 16.80
C PRO A 145 -21.16 9.11 16.30
N GLN A 146 -21.72 10.19 16.85
CA GLN A 146 -23.03 10.72 16.44
C GLN A 146 -22.92 11.76 15.31
N SER A 147 -21.71 12.08 14.87
CA SER A 147 -21.47 13.05 13.81
C SER A 147 -21.88 12.54 12.42
N LYS A 148 -21.79 13.43 11.41
CA LYS A 148 -22.01 13.10 10.00
C LYS A 148 -21.03 12.03 9.49
N LEU A 149 -19.88 11.87 10.13
CA LEU A 149 -18.88 10.83 9.84
C LEU A 149 -18.81 9.71 10.90
N GLY A 150 -19.85 9.60 11.73
CA GLY A 150 -19.96 8.64 12.84
C GLY A 150 -19.54 7.21 12.49
N PRO A 151 -20.04 6.59 11.40
CA PRO A 151 -19.63 5.24 11.03
C PRO A 151 -18.13 5.05 10.78
N VAL A 152 -17.43 6.08 10.28
CA VAL A 152 -15.96 6.03 10.12
C VAL A 152 -15.28 6.18 11.47
N VAL A 153 -15.81 7.05 12.35
CA VAL A 153 -15.34 7.21 13.73
C VAL A 153 -15.48 5.90 14.51
N ASP A 154 -16.61 5.21 14.37
CA ASP A 154 -16.87 3.92 15.00
C ASP A 154 -15.90 2.84 14.52
N LEU A 155 -15.66 2.73 13.21
CA LEU A 155 -14.72 1.73 12.67
C LEU A 155 -13.29 1.96 13.20
N ILE A 156 -12.84 3.21 13.24
CA ILE A 156 -11.52 3.57 13.77
C ILE A 156 -11.45 3.30 15.28
N SER A 157 -12.53 3.59 15.99
CA SER A 157 -12.63 3.27 17.42
C SER A 157 -12.55 1.76 17.62
N GLN A 158 -13.23 0.96 16.79
CA GLN A 158 -13.22 -0.51 16.89
C GLN A 158 -11.82 -1.13 16.72
N VAL A 159 -10.99 -0.61 15.79
CA VAL A 159 -9.60 -1.09 15.64
C VAL A 159 -8.68 -0.63 16.78
N ARG A 160 -9.12 0.34 17.59
CA ARG A 160 -8.42 0.88 18.76
C ARG A 160 -9.09 0.50 20.08
N GLN A 161 -10.08 -0.39 20.04
CA GLN A 161 -10.85 -0.83 21.19
C GLN A 161 -10.40 -2.22 21.65
N GLY A 162 -10.34 -2.39 22.97
CA GLY A 162 -10.12 -3.68 23.63
C GLY A 162 -8.66 -3.92 24.06
N PRO A 163 -8.41 -4.86 24.98
CA PRO A 163 -7.07 -5.13 25.51
C PRO A 163 -6.11 -5.70 24.45
N TYR A 164 -6.62 -6.17 23.32
CA TYR A 164 -5.84 -6.89 22.30
C TYR A 164 -5.10 -6.00 21.28
N CYS A 165 -5.45 -4.71 21.18
CA CYS A 165 -4.65 -3.72 20.42
C CYS A 165 -3.54 -3.09 21.28
N ASP A 166 -3.46 -3.45 22.57
CA ASP A 166 -2.42 -2.95 23.45
C ASP A 166 -1.08 -3.68 23.22
N THR A 167 -0.01 -2.89 23.24
CA THR A 167 1.37 -3.39 23.19
C THR A 167 2.00 -3.50 24.58
N GLY A 168 1.32 -3.05 25.63
CA GLY A 168 1.78 -3.06 27.01
C GLY A 168 2.21 -4.44 27.48
N VAL A 169 1.38 -5.46 27.27
CA VAL A 169 1.71 -6.85 27.62
C VAL A 169 3.02 -7.29 26.97
N VAL A 170 3.13 -7.10 25.65
CA VAL A 170 4.30 -7.50 24.86
C VAL A 170 5.57 -6.75 25.32
N LYS A 171 5.44 -5.46 25.64
CA LYS A 171 6.54 -4.62 26.16
C LYS A 171 7.09 -5.14 27.48
N GLN A 172 6.21 -5.51 28.41
CA GLN A 172 6.61 -6.00 29.73
C GLN A 172 7.36 -7.33 29.68
N ILE A 173 7.22 -8.07 28.57
CA ILE A 173 7.94 -9.33 28.33
C ILE A 173 9.30 -9.07 27.69
N PHE A 174 9.39 -8.24 26.65
CA PHE A 174 10.67 -7.97 26.00
C PHE A 174 11.62 -7.09 26.82
N LYS A 175 11.09 -6.16 27.62
CA LYS A 175 11.85 -5.25 28.48
C LYS A 175 12.99 -4.48 27.78
N TYR A 176 12.86 -4.20 26.48
CA TYR A 176 13.88 -3.48 25.74
C TYR A 176 13.89 -2.00 26.14
N VAL A 177 15.04 -1.48 26.57
CA VAL A 177 15.13 -0.15 27.18
C VAL A 177 14.98 0.96 26.13
N ARG A 178 14.44 2.12 26.51
CA ARG A 178 14.28 3.28 25.61
C ARG A 178 15.62 3.81 25.11
N PRO A 179 15.71 4.30 23.85
CA PRO A 179 16.98 4.76 23.29
C PRO A 179 17.57 5.96 24.02
N TYR A 180 16.75 6.94 24.45
CA TYR A 180 17.24 8.08 25.24
C TYR A 180 17.81 7.69 26.62
N ARG A 181 17.44 6.52 27.16
CA ARG A 181 18.00 5.97 28.40
C ARG A 181 19.27 5.17 28.13
N GLN A 182 19.31 4.41 27.03
CA GLN A 182 20.46 3.61 26.64
C GLN A 182 21.66 4.47 26.17
N SER A 183 21.40 5.64 25.60
CA SER A 183 22.46 6.50 25.04
C SER A 183 22.15 7.99 25.24
N PRO A 184 22.12 8.48 26.50
CA PRO A 184 21.71 9.86 26.83
C PRO A 184 22.62 10.92 26.20
N ASN A 185 23.88 10.59 25.92
CA ASN A 185 24.85 11.52 25.33
C ASN A 185 24.65 11.72 23.82
N THR A 186 23.97 10.80 23.13
CA THR A 186 23.84 10.84 21.66
C THR A 186 22.40 10.92 21.18
N VAL A 187 21.45 10.32 21.89
CA VAL A 187 20.02 10.38 21.57
C VAL A 187 19.40 11.58 22.27
N LYS A 188 18.98 12.59 21.51
CA LYS A 188 18.41 13.84 22.04
C LYS A 188 16.87 13.78 22.06
N PRO A 189 16.20 13.75 23.24
CA PRO A 189 14.76 13.86 23.33
C PRO A 189 14.23 15.09 22.58
N ASN A 190 12.99 15.05 22.08
CA ASN A 190 12.33 16.25 21.55
C ASN A 190 12.38 17.36 22.62
N PRO A 191 12.82 18.60 22.29
CA PRO A 191 13.00 19.66 23.27
C PRO A 191 11.72 19.96 24.06
N TYR A 192 10.54 19.77 23.46
CA TYR A 192 9.27 20.01 24.12
C TYR A 192 8.76 18.84 24.98
N LEU A 193 9.40 17.67 24.86
CA LEU A 193 9.05 16.44 25.60
C LEU A 193 10.11 16.03 26.63
N VAL A 194 11.18 16.82 26.81
CA VAL A 194 12.31 16.47 27.70
C VAL A 194 11.84 16.12 29.11
N ASN A 195 10.91 16.89 29.68
CA ASN A 195 10.40 16.66 31.04
C ASN A 195 9.57 15.37 31.10
N VAL A 196 8.64 15.16 30.15
CA VAL A 196 7.81 13.93 30.06
C VAL A 196 8.68 12.69 29.92
N MET A 197 9.76 12.78 29.16
CA MET A 197 10.67 11.65 28.97
C MET A 197 11.56 11.39 30.20
N ALA A 198 11.93 12.45 30.93
CA ALA A 198 12.69 12.35 32.16
C ALA A 198 11.87 11.74 33.31
N THR A 199 10.57 12.05 33.40
CA THR A 199 9.67 11.53 34.44
C THR A 199 9.02 10.19 34.10
N ALA A 200 9.21 9.69 32.86
CA ALA A 200 8.60 8.42 32.45
C ALA A 200 9.06 7.24 33.33
N PRO A 201 8.17 6.31 33.72
CA PRO A 201 8.50 5.14 34.55
C PRO A 201 9.60 4.26 33.96
N GLN A 202 10.42 3.62 34.81
CA GLN A 202 11.54 2.77 34.35
C GLN A 202 11.09 1.56 33.51
N ASN A 203 9.88 1.04 33.79
CA ASN A 203 9.25 -0.03 33.01
C ASN A 203 8.55 0.45 31.72
N ASP A 204 8.72 1.71 31.33
CA ASP A 204 8.29 2.22 30.02
C ASP A 204 9.26 1.75 28.90
N TYR A 205 9.04 0.55 28.37
CA TYR A 205 9.94 -0.09 27.40
C TYR A 205 9.75 0.34 25.94
N ASP A 206 10.78 0.18 25.13
CA ASP A 206 10.86 0.54 23.71
C ASP A 206 10.02 -0.37 22.81
N PHE A 207 10.29 -1.67 22.80
CA PHE A 207 9.80 -2.59 21.77
C PHE A 207 8.49 -3.31 22.15
N PRO A 208 7.47 -3.37 21.26
CA PRO A 208 7.29 -2.56 20.03
C PRO A 208 6.73 -1.17 20.33
N SER A 209 6.71 -0.24 19.37
CA SER A 209 6.11 1.09 19.61
C SER A 209 4.58 1.08 19.67
N GLY A 210 3.98 1.59 20.76
CA GLY A 210 2.52 1.72 20.89
C GLY A 210 1.93 2.75 19.92
N HIS A 211 2.47 3.97 19.88
CA HIS A 211 2.07 5.00 18.91
C HIS A 211 2.23 4.54 17.45
N GLY A 212 3.32 3.84 17.14
CA GLY A 212 3.52 3.27 15.81
C GLY A 212 2.50 2.19 15.46
N THR A 213 2.07 1.38 16.44
CA THR A 213 1.08 0.32 16.26
C THR A 213 -0.26 0.92 15.92
N ALA A 214 -0.68 1.87 16.76
CA ALA A 214 -1.88 2.67 16.55
C ALA A 214 -1.92 3.40 15.22
N ALA A 215 -0.79 3.91 14.74
CA ALA A 215 -0.73 4.57 13.43
C ALA A 215 -1.11 3.60 12.30
N PHE A 216 -0.61 2.36 12.33
CA PHE A 216 -0.97 1.34 11.34
C PHE A 216 -2.39 0.77 11.54
N GLU A 217 -2.91 0.71 12.77
CA GLU A 217 -4.30 0.34 13.05
C GLU A 217 -5.27 1.35 12.43
N VAL A 218 -5.13 2.63 12.83
CA VAL A 218 -5.99 3.71 12.35
C VAL A 218 -5.80 3.92 10.85
N GLY A 219 -4.56 3.96 10.37
CA GLY A 219 -4.26 4.18 8.96
C GLY A 219 -4.82 3.08 8.07
N SER A 220 -4.81 1.83 8.51
CA SER A 220 -5.41 0.72 7.76
C SER A 220 -6.94 0.79 7.76
N ALA A 221 -7.57 1.16 8.88
CA ALA A 221 -9.01 1.37 8.95
C ALA A 221 -9.48 2.55 8.08
N LEU A 222 -8.77 3.68 8.11
CA LEU A 222 -9.01 4.82 7.22
C LEU A 222 -8.80 4.44 5.76
N ALA A 223 -7.75 3.68 5.44
CA ALA A 223 -7.47 3.26 4.07
C ALA A 223 -8.50 2.25 3.56
N TYR A 224 -9.09 1.46 4.46
CA TYR A 224 -10.25 0.61 4.15
C TYR A 224 -11.49 1.46 3.86
N ALA A 225 -11.82 2.42 4.72
CA ALA A 225 -13.00 3.28 4.54
C ALA A 225 -12.87 4.22 3.34
N PHE A 226 -11.68 4.75 3.07
CA PHE A 226 -11.40 5.76 2.05
C PHE A 226 -10.15 5.41 1.21
N PRO A 227 -10.24 4.40 0.33
CA PRO A 227 -9.10 3.84 -0.39
C PRO A 227 -8.50 4.79 -1.46
N GLU A 228 -9.15 5.89 -1.79
CA GLU A 228 -8.61 6.95 -2.66
C GLU A 228 -7.32 7.56 -2.08
N ARG A 229 -7.13 7.46 -0.76
CA ARG A 229 -5.95 7.96 -0.03
C ARG A 229 -5.07 6.84 0.50
N TYR A 230 -5.23 5.60 0.01
CA TYR A 230 -4.58 4.41 0.58
C TYR A 230 -3.07 4.58 0.75
N GLN A 231 -2.35 4.92 -0.32
CA GLN A 231 -0.91 5.11 -0.28
C GLN A 231 -0.48 6.22 0.68
N GLN A 232 -1.20 7.35 0.69
CA GLN A 232 -0.90 8.49 1.57
C GLN A 232 -1.11 8.14 3.04
N LEU A 233 -2.19 7.40 3.36
CA LEU A 233 -2.45 6.92 4.71
C LEU A 233 -1.41 5.89 5.17
N MET A 234 -0.95 4.99 4.29
CA MET A 234 0.16 4.09 4.60
C MET A 234 1.47 4.84 4.81
N THR A 235 1.76 5.86 4.00
CA THR A 235 2.92 6.72 4.18
C THR A 235 2.85 7.48 5.50
N ARG A 236 1.70 8.09 5.84
CA ARG A 236 1.51 8.80 7.13
C ARG A 236 1.63 7.84 8.32
N SER A 237 1.11 6.61 8.21
CA SER A 237 1.27 5.58 9.25
C SER A 237 2.74 5.29 9.52
N SER A 238 3.54 5.09 8.46
CA SER A 238 4.99 4.89 8.58
C SER A 238 5.73 6.13 9.12
N GLU A 239 5.25 7.33 8.78
CA GLU A 239 5.83 8.58 9.23
C GLU A 239 5.59 8.83 10.70
N MET A 240 4.41 8.51 11.24
CA MET A 240 4.14 8.58 12.67
C MET A 240 5.03 7.63 13.47
N GLY A 241 5.36 6.47 12.90
CA GLY A 241 6.41 5.61 13.44
C GLY A 241 7.78 6.31 13.44
N TYR A 242 8.19 6.89 12.32
CA TYR A 242 9.45 7.64 12.20
C TYR A 242 9.53 8.86 13.14
N ASP A 243 8.41 9.53 13.38
CA ASP A 243 8.28 10.63 14.34
C ASP A 243 8.65 10.19 15.77
N ARG A 244 8.49 8.90 16.10
CA ARG A 244 8.90 8.36 17.40
C ARG A 244 10.41 8.22 17.53
N LEU A 245 11.12 7.98 16.43
CA LEU A 245 12.58 8.01 16.37
C LEU A 245 13.06 9.46 16.51
N LEU A 246 12.44 10.38 15.77
CA LEU A 246 12.73 11.82 15.84
C LEU A 246 12.49 12.40 17.22
N ALA A 247 11.50 11.89 17.97
CA ALA A 247 11.27 12.26 19.36
C ALA A 247 12.35 11.73 20.33
N GLY A 248 13.20 10.79 19.89
CA GLY A 248 14.16 10.09 20.74
C GLY A 248 13.54 9.01 21.61
N ARG A 249 12.27 8.62 21.35
CA ARG A 249 11.49 7.72 22.23
C ARG A 249 11.56 6.26 21.80
N HIS A 250 11.78 5.99 20.51
CA HIS A 250 11.76 4.63 19.96
C HIS A 250 12.89 4.32 18.97
N THR A 251 13.32 3.06 18.93
CA THR A 251 14.27 2.57 17.92
C THR A 251 13.59 2.18 16.59
N PRO A 252 14.33 2.12 15.47
CA PRO A 252 13.86 1.50 14.23
C PRO A 252 13.21 0.12 14.44
N LEU A 253 13.82 -0.73 15.28
CA LEU A 253 13.32 -2.08 15.53
C LEU A 253 11.93 -2.05 16.18
N ALA A 254 11.72 -1.16 17.16
CA ALA A 254 10.43 -0.97 17.80
C ALA A 254 9.34 -0.52 16.83
N VAL A 255 9.69 0.32 15.84
CA VAL A 255 8.73 0.80 14.83
C VAL A 255 8.48 -0.22 13.71
N MET A 256 9.48 -1.05 13.38
CA MET A 256 9.28 -2.20 12.50
C MET A 256 8.30 -3.21 13.13
N GLY A 257 8.49 -3.53 14.43
CA GLY A 257 7.56 -4.38 15.18
C GLY A 257 6.17 -3.76 15.32
N SER A 258 6.07 -2.45 15.45
CA SER A 258 4.77 -1.78 15.55
C SER A 258 3.95 -1.85 14.27
N ARG A 259 4.60 -1.78 13.09
CA ARG A 259 3.92 -1.99 11.81
C ARG A 259 3.30 -3.38 11.73
N MET A 260 4.06 -4.40 12.13
CA MET A 260 3.64 -5.81 12.11
C MET A 260 2.35 -6.01 12.90
N ILE A 261 2.37 -5.64 14.18
CA ILE A 261 1.22 -5.86 15.06
C ILE A 261 0.03 -4.98 14.67
N GLY A 262 0.25 -3.72 14.30
CA GLY A 262 -0.84 -2.82 13.92
C GLY A 262 -1.57 -3.25 12.65
N SER A 263 -0.84 -3.75 11.65
CA SER A 263 -1.44 -4.33 10.44
C SER A 263 -2.19 -5.63 10.73
N ALA A 264 -1.67 -6.48 11.62
CA ALA A 264 -2.32 -7.73 12.01
C ALA A 264 -3.63 -7.47 12.77
N VAL A 265 -3.64 -6.54 13.74
CA VAL A 265 -4.84 -6.13 14.47
C VAL A 265 -5.88 -5.54 13.53
N ALA A 266 -5.50 -4.59 12.66
CA ALA A 266 -6.44 -4.01 11.70
C ALA A 266 -7.08 -5.06 10.80
N ALA A 267 -6.29 -5.99 10.26
CA ALA A 267 -6.81 -7.09 9.46
C ALA A 267 -7.75 -7.99 10.26
N SER A 268 -7.45 -8.26 11.53
CA SER A 268 -8.29 -9.09 12.40
C SER A 268 -9.66 -8.46 12.63
N VAL A 269 -9.70 -7.18 13.02
CA VAL A 269 -10.95 -6.44 13.25
C VAL A 269 -11.79 -6.30 11.98
N LEU A 270 -11.15 -6.09 10.82
CA LEU A 270 -11.85 -6.00 9.53
C LEU A 270 -12.40 -7.35 9.02
N ASN A 271 -11.82 -8.47 9.48
CA ASN A 271 -12.30 -9.82 9.20
C ASN A 271 -13.34 -10.31 10.21
N ASP A 272 -13.40 -9.74 11.42
CA ASP A 272 -14.39 -10.15 12.43
C ASP A 272 -15.81 -9.98 11.85
N PRO A 273 -16.60 -11.07 11.76
CA PRO A 273 -17.95 -11.03 11.21
C PRO A 273 -18.86 -10.02 11.90
N ALA A 274 -18.65 -9.74 13.20
CA ALA A 274 -19.40 -8.74 13.96
C ALA A 274 -19.25 -7.33 13.38
N ASN A 275 -18.13 -7.05 12.71
CA ASN A 275 -17.81 -5.75 12.13
C ASN A 275 -18.22 -5.62 10.65
N ARG A 276 -18.83 -6.65 10.05
CA ARG A 276 -19.19 -6.66 8.61
C ARG A 276 -20.10 -5.48 8.24
N ALA A 277 -21.14 -5.24 9.03
CA ALA A 277 -22.05 -4.13 8.79
C ALA A 277 -21.38 -2.78 9.03
N LEU A 278 -20.58 -2.67 10.10
CA LEU A 278 -19.85 -1.45 10.45
C LEU A 278 -18.89 -1.03 9.33
N LYS A 279 -18.04 -1.94 8.83
CA LYS A 279 -17.08 -1.61 7.78
C LYS A 279 -17.74 -1.18 6.47
N GLN A 280 -18.90 -1.76 6.14
CA GLN A 280 -19.68 -1.36 4.97
C GLN A 280 -20.25 0.05 5.14
N ARG A 281 -20.85 0.35 6.31
CA ARG A 281 -21.36 1.70 6.62
C ARG A 281 -20.25 2.74 6.61
N ALA A 282 -19.09 2.44 7.20
CA ALA A 282 -17.92 3.32 7.21
C ALA A 282 -17.44 3.65 5.79
N TYR A 283 -17.34 2.64 4.92
CA TYR A 283 -16.99 2.84 3.52
C TYR A 283 -18.01 3.74 2.81
N GLN A 284 -19.31 3.45 2.92
CA GLN A 284 -20.37 4.26 2.30
C GLN A 284 -20.36 5.70 2.83
N ASN A 285 -20.15 5.87 4.13
CA ASN A 285 -20.12 7.16 4.79
C ASN A 285 -18.91 8.01 4.35
N ALA A 286 -17.73 7.42 4.16
CA ALA A 286 -16.55 8.11 3.62
C ALA A 286 -16.73 8.57 2.15
N HIS A 287 -17.56 7.89 1.35
CA HIS A 287 -17.86 8.25 -0.04
C HIS A 287 -19.09 9.16 -0.19
N SER A 288 -19.62 9.67 0.93
CA SER A 288 -20.76 10.56 0.97
C SER A 288 -20.41 12.01 0.66
N LYS A 289 -21.43 12.88 0.69
CA LYS A 289 -21.27 14.35 0.62
C LYS A 289 -20.50 14.95 1.80
N TYR A 290 -20.26 14.19 2.87
CA TYR A 290 -19.59 14.71 4.07
C TYR A 290 -18.06 14.57 4.03
N LEU A 291 -17.52 13.70 3.16
CA LEU A 291 -16.08 13.56 2.99
C LEU A 291 -15.68 13.66 1.51
N GLN A 292 -15.87 12.60 0.72
CA GLN A 292 -15.40 12.55 -0.67
C GLN A 292 -15.93 13.71 -1.55
N LYS A 293 -17.20 14.09 -1.34
CA LYS A 293 -17.86 15.16 -2.13
C LYS A 293 -18.18 16.39 -1.27
N SER A 294 -17.45 16.59 -0.17
CA SER A 294 -17.64 17.74 0.71
C SER A 294 -17.21 19.03 0.03
N SER A 295 -17.96 20.11 0.28
CA SER A 295 -17.55 21.47 -0.12
C SER A 295 -16.35 21.99 0.68
N LEU A 296 -15.96 21.29 1.75
CA LEU A 296 -14.81 21.62 2.59
C LEU A 296 -13.50 20.97 2.13
N VAL A 297 -13.52 20.23 1.02
CA VAL A 297 -12.30 19.71 0.40
C VAL A 297 -11.45 20.88 -0.09
N ASP A 298 -10.19 20.92 0.30
CA ASP A 298 -9.26 21.98 -0.09
C ASP A 298 -8.21 21.49 -1.12
N HIS A 299 -7.13 22.24 -1.30
CA HIS A 299 -6.06 21.90 -2.25
C HIS A 299 -4.75 21.49 -1.56
N HIS A 300 -4.69 21.49 -0.22
CA HIS A 300 -3.47 21.20 0.52
C HIS A 300 -3.24 19.69 0.61
N ASP A 301 -2.04 19.22 0.25
CA ASP A 301 -1.71 17.80 0.29
C ASP A 301 -0.20 17.57 0.49
N ASP A 302 0.21 17.41 1.74
CA ASP A 302 1.59 17.08 2.12
C ASP A 302 2.09 15.74 1.54
N PHE A 303 1.15 14.90 1.09
CA PHE A 303 1.41 13.58 0.50
C PHE A 303 1.06 13.53 -0.99
N ALA A 304 1.02 14.66 -1.71
CA ALA A 304 0.76 14.69 -3.16
C ALA A 304 1.87 13.99 -3.98
N ASN A 305 3.12 14.02 -3.52
CA ASN A 305 4.26 13.46 -4.24
C ASN A 305 4.36 11.94 -4.09
N TYR A 306 3.82 11.21 -5.07
CA TYR A 306 3.83 9.75 -5.10
C TYR A 306 5.24 9.14 -4.98
N GLN A 307 6.22 9.64 -5.73
CA GLN A 307 7.58 9.08 -5.76
C GLN A 307 8.27 9.25 -4.41
N LYS A 308 8.10 10.41 -3.77
CA LYS A 308 8.60 10.66 -2.41
C LYS A 308 7.94 9.72 -1.41
N ASN A 309 6.61 9.61 -1.44
CA ASN A 309 5.87 8.71 -0.55
C ASN A 309 6.32 7.25 -0.67
N GLN A 310 6.54 6.78 -1.91
CA GLN A 310 7.02 5.42 -2.17
C GLN A 310 8.42 5.21 -1.60
N LYS A 311 9.34 6.15 -1.84
CA LYS A 311 10.72 6.10 -1.33
C LYS A 311 10.72 6.09 0.19
N ASP A 312 9.99 7.01 0.81
CA ASP A 312 9.97 7.18 2.26
C ASP A 312 9.33 5.97 2.95
N TYR A 313 8.19 5.49 2.47
CA TYR A 313 7.55 4.29 3.02
C TYR A 313 8.47 3.07 2.93
N ARG A 314 9.08 2.83 1.76
CA ARG A 314 9.99 1.68 1.58
C ARG A 314 11.28 1.79 2.38
N TYR A 315 11.83 3.00 2.57
CA TYR A 315 12.93 3.20 3.50
C TYR A 315 12.51 2.83 4.93
N ARG A 316 11.37 3.32 5.40
CA ARG A 316 10.83 3.05 6.75
C ARG A 316 10.36 1.60 6.96
N MET A 317 10.36 0.76 5.93
CA MET A 317 10.17 -0.68 6.12
C MET A 317 11.33 -1.32 6.90
N THR A 318 12.55 -0.79 6.73
CA THR A 318 13.81 -1.38 7.24
C THR A 318 14.75 -0.38 7.91
N TYR A 319 14.56 0.92 7.69
CA TYR A 319 15.43 2.02 8.12
C TYR A 319 16.89 1.91 7.64
N GLY A 320 17.13 1.10 6.60
CA GLY A 320 18.49 0.82 6.11
C GLY A 320 19.28 -0.18 6.96
N LEU A 321 18.63 -0.88 7.90
CA LEU A 321 19.24 -2.02 8.59
C LEU A 321 19.56 -3.14 7.58
N PRO A 322 20.69 -3.85 7.72
CA PRO A 322 21.06 -4.92 6.81
C PRO A 322 20.23 -6.18 7.07
N GLN A 323 20.19 -7.07 6.08
CA GLN A 323 19.65 -8.41 6.25
C GLN A 323 20.62 -9.25 7.10
N ILE A 324 20.11 -9.88 8.16
CA ILE A 324 20.83 -10.80 9.05
C ILE A 324 20.36 -12.26 8.91
N GLY A 325 19.18 -12.47 8.33
CA GLY A 325 18.64 -13.79 8.03
C GLY A 325 18.86 -14.18 6.57
N LYS A 326 18.32 -15.35 6.21
CA LYS A 326 18.39 -15.87 4.84
C LYS A 326 17.58 -14.99 3.88
N LYS A 327 18.24 -14.51 2.83
CA LYS A 327 17.66 -13.68 1.75
C LYS A 327 16.86 -14.52 0.75
N GLY A 328 15.97 -13.90 0.00
CA GLY A 328 15.28 -14.53 -1.13
C GLY A 328 14.29 -15.63 -0.77
N GLN A 329 13.87 -15.75 0.50
CA GLN A 329 12.82 -16.68 0.87
C GLN A 329 11.49 -16.27 0.21
N ALA A 330 10.69 -17.27 -0.17
CA ALA A 330 9.35 -17.04 -0.68
C ALA A 330 8.54 -16.17 0.29
N MET A 331 7.73 -15.28 -0.25
CA MET A 331 6.80 -14.48 0.55
C MET A 331 5.72 -15.40 1.11
N ARG A 332 5.39 -15.23 2.40
CA ARG A 332 4.21 -15.84 3.02
C ARG A 332 3.13 -14.79 3.16
N VAL A 333 1.87 -15.15 2.91
CA VAL A 333 0.76 -14.21 3.09
C VAL A 333 -0.02 -14.63 4.33
N PRO A 334 -0.11 -13.80 5.38
CA PRO A 334 -0.88 -14.14 6.57
C PRO A 334 -2.35 -14.41 6.24
N LYS A 335 -3.01 -15.29 7.00
CA LYS A 335 -4.46 -15.51 6.86
C LYS A 335 -5.20 -14.18 7.06
N GLY A 336 -6.19 -13.89 6.22
CA GLY A 336 -7.04 -12.70 6.34
C GLY A 336 -6.41 -11.37 5.88
N ALA A 337 -5.10 -11.30 5.59
CA ALA A 337 -4.44 -10.07 5.16
C ALA A 337 -5.01 -9.46 3.87
N GLU A 338 -5.68 -10.26 3.02
CA GLU A 338 -6.35 -9.78 1.81
C GLU A 338 -7.49 -8.77 2.07
N VAL A 339 -8.01 -8.69 3.30
CA VAL A 339 -9.02 -7.70 3.71
C VAL A 339 -8.45 -6.27 3.63
N LEU A 340 -7.14 -6.12 3.86
CA LEU A 340 -6.44 -4.83 3.83
C LEU A 340 -6.42 -4.22 2.43
N LEU A 341 -6.73 -4.99 1.38
CA LEU A 341 -6.83 -4.53 0.00
C LEU A 341 -8.26 -4.59 -0.54
N GLU A 342 -9.25 -4.99 0.27
CA GLU A 342 -10.61 -5.30 -0.19
C GLU A 342 -11.28 -4.13 -0.89
N THR A 343 -11.30 -2.95 -0.26
CA THR A 343 -11.91 -1.74 -0.83
C THR A 343 -11.01 -1.02 -1.83
N ARG A 344 -9.68 -1.21 -1.72
CA ARG A 344 -8.72 -0.66 -2.68
C ARG A 344 -8.73 -1.41 -4.01
N LEU A 345 -8.85 -2.73 -4.00
CA LEU A 345 -8.87 -3.60 -5.18
C LEU A 345 -10.17 -4.44 -5.21
N PRO A 346 -11.35 -3.80 -5.27
CA PRO A 346 -12.65 -4.47 -5.06
C PRO A 346 -13.06 -5.39 -6.21
N TYR A 347 -12.45 -5.22 -7.38
CA TYR A 347 -12.68 -6.04 -8.57
C TYR A 347 -11.82 -7.32 -8.60
N LEU A 348 -10.92 -7.51 -7.62
CA LEU A 348 -10.16 -8.74 -7.44
C LEU A 348 -10.87 -9.67 -6.44
N SER A 349 -10.70 -10.98 -6.60
CA SER A 349 -11.12 -11.94 -5.57
C SER A 349 -10.18 -11.91 -4.35
N ALA A 350 -10.59 -12.52 -3.24
CA ALA A 350 -9.72 -12.70 -2.07
C ALA A 350 -8.40 -13.41 -2.45
N LYS A 351 -8.48 -14.51 -3.21
CA LYS A 351 -7.32 -15.23 -3.76
C LYS A 351 -6.38 -14.30 -4.56
N GLN A 352 -6.95 -13.47 -5.44
CA GLN A 352 -6.16 -12.52 -6.23
C GLN A 352 -5.49 -11.45 -5.38
N ARG A 353 -6.16 -10.93 -4.35
CA ARG A 353 -5.55 -9.99 -3.39
C ARG A 353 -4.39 -10.65 -2.61
N ARG A 354 -4.51 -11.94 -2.25
CA ARG A 354 -3.38 -12.69 -1.67
C ARG A 354 -2.20 -12.81 -2.65
N VAL A 355 -2.44 -13.05 -3.94
CA VAL A 355 -1.36 -13.04 -4.95
C VAL A 355 -0.72 -11.64 -5.08
N VAL A 356 -1.52 -10.57 -4.99
CA VAL A 356 -0.96 -9.20 -4.94
C VAL A 356 0.00 -9.07 -3.76
N LEU A 357 -0.45 -9.38 -2.53
CA LEU A 357 0.38 -9.33 -1.33
C LEU A 357 1.66 -10.19 -1.45
N ALA A 358 1.54 -11.42 -1.96
CA ALA A 358 2.67 -12.32 -2.16
C ALA A 358 3.71 -11.75 -3.14
N THR A 359 3.24 -11.10 -4.22
CA THR A 359 4.12 -10.65 -5.31
C THR A 359 4.68 -9.25 -5.13
N THR A 360 4.13 -8.47 -4.20
CA THR A 360 4.65 -7.16 -3.80
C THR A 360 5.40 -7.17 -2.46
N GLY A 361 5.39 -8.30 -1.74
CA GLY A 361 6.06 -8.46 -0.46
C GLY A 361 7.56 -8.11 -0.50
N PHE A 362 8.06 -7.64 0.64
CA PHE A 362 9.46 -7.28 0.83
C PHE A 362 10.37 -8.53 0.86
N ASP A 363 11.66 -8.37 0.57
CA ASP A 363 12.62 -9.47 0.65
C ASP A 363 12.78 -9.96 2.12
N SER A 364 13.16 -11.23 2.29
CA SER A 364 13.37 -11.83 3.62
C SER A 364 14.72 -11.44 4.21
N GLY A 365 14.94 -11.75 5.48
CA GLY A 365 16.24 -11.65 6.16
C GLY A 365 16.43 -10.36 6.93
N TYR A 366 15.50 -9.41 6.88
CA TYR A 366 15.59 -8.20 7.71
C TYR A 366 15.25 -8.51 9.17
N PRO A 367 15.89 -7.82 10.14
CA PRO A 367 15.61 -8.03 11.56
C PRO A 367 14.12 -7.94 11.88
N VAL A 368 13.63 -8.85 12.72
CA VAL A 368 12.22 -8.95 13.19
C VAL A 368 11.20 -9.34 12.11
N MET A 369 11.42 -9.03 10.82
CA MET A 369 10.39 -9.09 9.77
C MET A 369 10.02 -10.50 9.26
N ASP A 370 10.86 -11.51 9.47
CA ASP A 370 10.62 -12.88 9.00
C ASP A 370 9.76 -13.69 9.98
N ASP A 371 8.59 -13.16 10.36
CA ASP A 371 7.65 -13.88 11.22
C ASP A 371 7.05 -15.11 10.52
N ALA A 372 6.45 -16.01 11.32
CA ALA A 372 5.94 -17.29 10.84
C ALA A 372 4.85 -17.15 9.77
N GLU A 373 3.98 -16.14 9.86
CA GLU A 373 2.83 -15.96 8.96
C GLU A 373 3.17 -15.04 7.77
N GLY A 374 4.10 -14.10 7.94
CA GLY A 374 4.58 -13.16 6.92
C GLY A 374 4.10 -11.71 7.06
N TRP A 375 3.60 -11.30 8.23
CA TRP A 375 3.13 -9.93 8.48
C TRP A 375 4.23 -8.87 8.30
N GLY A 376 5.45 -9.15 8.72
CA GLY A 376 6.57 -8.21 8.71
C GLY A 376 7.02 -7.79 7.32
N ARG A 377 6.75 -8.63 6.32
CA ARG A 377 7.16 -8.41 4.92
C ARG A 377 6.04 -7.84 4.04
N LEU A 378 4.86 -7.55 4.57
CA LEU A 378 3.78 -6.92 3.79
C LEU A 378 4.16 -5.48 3.37
N ASP A 379 4.31 -5.24 2.07
CA ASP A 379 4.45 -3.89 1.49
C ASP A 379 3.09 -3.43 0.96
N LEU A 380 2.28 -2.86 1.86
CA LEU A 380 0.92 -2.41 1.54
C LEU A 380 0.90 -1.23 0.56
N PHE A 381 1.93 -0.38 0.58
CA PHE A 381 2.07 0.72 -0.38
C PHE A 381 2.19 0.19 -1.82
N SER A 382 3.08 -0.78 -2.03
CA SER A 382 3.25 -1.42 -3.34
C SER A 382 2.03 -2.28 -3.70
N ALA A 383 1.43 -2.97 -2.74
CA ALA A 383 0.24 -3.81 -2.98
C ALA A 383 -0.97 -3.00 -3.51
N ALA A 384 -1.17 -1.77 -3.02
CA ALA A 384 -2.21 -0.87 -3.51
C ALA A 384 -2.04 -0.44 -4.98
N ASN A 385 -0.89 -0.71 -5.60
CA ASN A 385 -0.60 -0.48 -7.01
C ASN A 385 -0.85 -1.71 -7.91
N GLY A 386 -1.51 -2.76 -7.40
CA GLY A 386 -1.80 -4.00 -8.12
C GLY A 386 -0.68 -5.03 -8.03
N TYR A 387 -0.67 -6.00 -8.94
CA TYR A 387 0.28 -7.13 -8.90
C TYR A 387 1.74 -6.68 -8.99
N GLY A 388 2.65 -7.36 -8.29
CA GLY A 388 4.10 -7.25 -8.54
C GLY A 388 4.58 -8.26 -9.59
N LYS A 389 3.89 -9.41 -9.69
CA LYS A 389 4.13 -10.46 -10.69
C LYS A 389 2.81 -11.07 -11.16
N LEU A 390 2.72 -11.41 -12.44
CA LEU A 390 1.72 -12.33 -12.99
C LEU A 390 2.36 -13.72 -13.03
N LEU A 391 1.97 -14.59 -12.12
CA LEU A 391 2.56 -15.94 -11.99
C LEU A 391 1.91 -16.94 -12.96
N GLU A 392 0.64 -16.73 -13.26
CA GLU A 392 -0.22 -17.54 -14.11
C GLU A 392 -1.19 -16.63 -14.90
N LYS A 393 -2.11 -17.22 -15.67
CA LYS A 393 -3.16 -16.46 -16.36
C LYS A 393 -4.08 -15.79 -15.33
N THR A 394 -4.04 -14.47 -15.25
CA THR A 394 -4.83 -13.65 -14.33
C THR A 394 -5.96 -12.96 -15.08
N THR A 395 -7.21 -13.31 -14.77
CA THR A 395 -8.39 -12.61 -15.29
C THR A 395 -8.84 -11.49 -14.36
N VAL A 396 -8.94 -10.28 -14.88
CA VAL A 396 -9.42 -9.08 -14.17
C VAL A 396 -10.73 -8.63 -14.80
N LYS A 397 -11.83 -8.75 -14.06
CA LYS A 397 -13.18 -8.35 -14.49
C LYS A 397 -13.59 -7.06 -13.79
N MET A 398 -13.61 -5.94 -14.53
CA MET A 398 -14.00 -4.63 -13.99
C MET A 398 -15.38 -4.21 -14.51
N ASN A 399 -16.15 -3.49 -13.70
CA ASN A 399 -17.51 -3.07 -14.05
C ASN A 399 -17.67 -1.56 -13.90
N ALA A 400 -17.86 -0.86 -15.02
CA ALA A 400 -18.05 0.58 -15.06
C ALA A 400 -19.27 1.06 -14.25
N ALA A 401 -20.36 0.28 -14.21
CA ALA A 401 -21.59 0.66 -13.52
C ALA A 401 -21.46 0.68 -11.98
N LYS A 402 -20.45 0.00 -11.43
CA LYS A 402 -20.20 -0.03 -9.97
C LYS A 402 -19.45 1.19 -9.44
N GLY A 403 -18.98 2.09 -10.30
CA GLY A 403 -18.23 3.28 -9.87
C GLY A 403 -16.89 2.97 -9.18
N GLY A 404 -16.24 4.02 -8.66
CA GLY A 404 -14.99 3.92 -7.90
C GLY A 404 -13.91 3.05 -8.57
N PHE A 405 -13.20 2.27 -7.75
CA PHE A 405 -12.17 1.34 -8.23
C PHE A 405 -12.71 0.15 -9.00
N ASN A 406 -13.99 -0.24 -8.83
CA ASN A 406 -14.61 -1.26 -9.68
C ASN A 406 -14.71 -0.81 -11.14
N ALA A 407 -14.90 0.49 -11.36
CA ALA A 407 -15.05 1.09 -12.68
C ALA A 407 -13.70 1.44 -13.31
N ARG A 408 -12.75 1.97 -12.53
CA ARG A 408 -11.46 2.44 -13.04
C ARG A 408 -10.34 2.31 -12.01
N ASP A 409 -9.17 1.84 -12.44
CA ASP A 409 -7.99 1.77 -11.57
C ASP A 409 -6.68 1.91 -12.37
N THR A 410 -5.59 2.24 -11.67
CA THR A 410 -4.24 2.34 -12.23
C THR A 410 -3.28 1.44 -11.47
N TRP A 411 -2.66 0.49 -12.18
CA TRP A 411 -1.55 -0.30 -11.66
C TRP A 411 -0.21 0.37 -12.01
N ARG A 412 0.58 0.64 -10.98
CA ARG A 412 1.85 1.39 -11.10
C ARG A 412 3.09 0.52 -10.89
N ASN A 413 2.93 -0.71 -10.40
CA ASN A 413 4.04 -1.61 -10.18
C ASN A 413 4.77 -1.98 -11.48
N ALA A 414 6.07 -2.27 -11.38
CA ALA A 414 6.84 -2.86 -12.47
C ALA A 414 6.58 -4.37 -12.52
N ILE A 415 5.46 -4.75 -13.16
CA ILE A 415 4.93 -6.11 -13.15
C ILE A 415 5.83 -7.06 -13.93
N SER A 416 6.15 -8.22 -13.35
CA SER A 416 6.95 -9.27 -14.00
C SER A 416 6.28 -10.64 -14.02
N GLY A 417 6.97 -11.69 -14.41
CA GLY A 417 6.46 -13.06 -14.38
C GLY A 417 5.95 -13.57 -15.73
N ARG A 418 5.63 -14.86 -15.79
CA ARG A 418 5.25 -15.57 -17.01
C ARG A 418 3.76 -15.52 -17.35
N GLY A 419 2.95 -15.02 -16.42
CA GLY A 419 1.49 -15.03 -16.51
C GLY A 419 0.94 -14.07 -17.57
N GLN A 420 -0.21 -14.44 -18.13
CA GLN A 420 -0.99 -13.60 -19.03
C GLN A 420 -1.96 -12.72 -18.23
N LEU A 421 -2.14 -11.46 -18.64
CA LEU A 421 -3.24 -10.63 -18.16
C LEU A 421 -4.45 -10.75 -19.09
N VAL A 422 -5.60 -11.17 -18.58
CA VAL A 422 -6.87 -11.16 -19.30
C VAL A 422 -7.78 -10.08 -18.71
N LYS A 423 -8.06 -9.02 -19.46
CA LYS A 423 -8.96 -7.94 -19.00
C LYS A 423 -10.35 -8.10 -19.62
N THR A 424 -11.37 -8.22 -18.77
CA THR A 424 -12.79 -8.38 -19.15
C THR A 424 -13.68 -7.34 -18.46
N GLY A 425 -14.96 -7.33 -18.82
CA GLY A 425 -15.96 -6.41 -18.26
C GLY A 425 -15.82 -4.97 -18.79
N SER A 426 -16.79 -4.12 -18.47
CA SER A 426 -16.94 -2.77 -19.02
C SER A 426 -15.96 -1.73 -18.45
N GLY A 427 -15.35 -1.99 -17.29
CA GLY A 427 -14.46 -1.04 -16.61
C GLY A 427 -13.10 -0.81 -17.29
N ALA A 428 -12.33 0.14 -16.77
CA ALA A 428 -11.06 0.60 -17.31
C ALA A 428 -9.87 0.25 -16.39
N LEU A 429 -8.81 -0.33 -16.96
CA LEU A 429 -7.55 -0.54 -16.25
C LEU A 429 -6.44 0.26 -16.92
N THR A 430 -5.63 0.98 -16.15
CA THR A 430 -4.41 1.64 -16.64
C THR A 430 -3.18 0.88 -16.15
N LEU A 431 -2.27 0.53 -17.06
CA LEU A 431 -0.95 0.02 -16.74
C LEU A 431 0.08 1.15 -16.92
N ALA A 432 0.62 1.64 -15.80
CA ALA A 432 1.56 2.77 -15.77
C ALA A 432 3.00 2.37 -15.43
N GLY A 433 3.23 1.11 -15.04
CA GLY A 433 4.56 0.61 -14.70
C GLY A 433 5.42 0.20 -15.90
N LYS A 434 6.73 0.10 -15.67
CA LYS A 434 7.70 -0.49 -16.60
C LYS A 434 7.61 -2.02 -16.52
N ASN A 435 6.63 -2.59 -17.21
CA ASN A 435 6.30 -4.02 -17.10
C ASN A 435 7.26 -4.90 -17.92
N ARG A 436 7.48 -6.13 -17.43
CA ARG A 436 8.37 -7.16 -18.01
C ARG A 436 7.76 -8.56 -18.00
N PHE A 437 6.45 -8.68 -17.79
CA PHE A 437 5.79 -9.99 -17.85
C PHE A 437 5.70 -10.49 -19.30
N THR A 438 5.84 -11.81 -19.47
CA THR A 438 6.05 -12.43 -20.80
C THR A 438 4.79 -13.10 -21.36
N GLY A 439 3.78 -13.40 -20.53
CA GLY A 439 2.55 -14.09 -20.97
C GLY A 439 1.61 -13.26 -21.84
N GLY A 440 1.89 -11.96 -22.00
CA GLY A 440 1.12 -11.05 -22.84
C GLY A 440 -0.21 -10.62 -22.23
N ILE A 441 -1.02 -9.95 -23.05
CA ILE A 441 -2.30 -9.36 -22.66
C ILE A 441 -3.40 -9.81 -23.62
N ALA A 442 -4.54 -10.22 -23.09
CA ALA A 442 -5.78 -10.40 -23.83
C ALA A 442 -6.85 -9.41 -23.31
N LEU A 443 -7.17 -8.39 -24.11
CA LEU A 443 -8.29 -7.50 -23.86
C LEU A 443 -9.57 -8.08 -24.48
N LYS A 444 -10.53 -8.45 -23.64
CA LYS A 444 -11.81 -9.03 -24.03
C LYS A 444 -13.01 -8.09 -23.79
N GLY A 445 -12.78 -6.91 -23.21
CA GLY A 445 -13.83 -5.92 -22.96
C GLY A 445 -13.35 -4.72 -22.14
N GLY A 446 -14.13 -3.64 -22.24
CA GLY A 446 -13.86 -2.38 -21.53
C GLY A 446 -12.66 -1.64 -22.11
N GLN A 447 -11.92 -0.95 -21.23
CA GLN A 447 -10.75 -0.17 -21.62
C GLN A 447 -9.47 -0.69 -20.95
N LEU A 448 -8.36 -0.70 -21.70
CA LEU A 448 -7.01 -0.85 -21.18
C LEU A 448 -6.16 0.33 -21.64
N THR A 449 -5.65 1.12 -20.71
CA THR A 449 -4.74 2.23 -21.01
C THR A 449 -3.30 1.82 -20.76
N LEU A 450 -2.43 1.98 -21.76
CA LEU A 450 -0.99 1.78 -21.66
C LEU A 450 -0.32 3.16 -21.47
N ALA A 451 0.21 3.39 -20.26
CA ALA A 451 0.70 4.71 -19.84
C ALA A 451 2.23 4.78 -19.64
N ALA A 452 2.96 3.74 -20.01
CA ALA A 452 4.42 3.70 -20.06
C ALA A 452 4.89 2.93 -21.31
N PRO A 453 6.10 3.19 -21.85
CA PRO A 453 6.55 2.55 -23.09
C PRO A 453 6.54 1.00 -23.04
N GLN A 454 6.83 0.42 -21.88
CA GLN A 454 6.81 -1.03 -21.64
C GLN A 454 5.55 -1.51 -20.93
N ALA A 455 4.48 -0.70 -20.86
CA ALA A 455 3.28 -1.03 -20.08
C ALA A 455 2.62 -2.35 -20.50
N ALA A 456 2.77 -2.78 -21.77
CA ALA A 456 2.21 -4.03 -22.26
C ALA A 456 2.98 -5.30 -21.84
N GLY A 457 4.13 -5.15 -21.16
CA GLY A 457 5.08 -6.25 -20.95
C GLY A 457 5.82 -6.59 -22.24
N THR A 458 6.42 -7.78 -22.29
CA THR A 458 7.15 -8.25 -23.47
C THR A 458 6.30 -9.17 -24.35
N GLY A 459 5.27 -9.82 -23.78
CA GLY A 459 4.36 -10.72 -24.48
C GLY A 459 3.50 -10.08 -25.59
N LYS A 460 2.76 -10.92 -26.31
CA LYS A 460 1.80 -10.49 -27.35
C LYS A 460 0.67 -9.65 -26.74
N LEU A 461 0.28 -8.57 -27.42
CA LEU A 461 -0.94 -7.82 -27.11
C LEU A 461 -2.08 -8.24 -28.05
N ALA A 462 -3.13 -8.86 -27.51
CA ALA A 462 -4.31 -9.29 -28.23
C ALA A 462 -5.55 -8.48 -27.80
N VAL A 463 -6.16 -7.76 -28.74
CA VAL A 463 -7.36 -6.93 -28.58
C VAL A 463 -8.54 -7.67 -29.24
N GLN A 464 -9.21 -8.52 -28.47
CA GLN A 464 -10.35 -9.31 -28.95
C GLN A 464 -11.63 -8.48 -29.00
N ALA A 465 -11.82 -7.61 -28.00
CA ALA A 465 -12.88 -6.61 -27.96
C ALA A 465 -12.48 -5.44 -27.05
N GLY A 466 -13.26 -4.36 -27.05
CA GLY A 466 -12.99 -3.18 -26.22
C GLY A 466 -11.91 -2.27 -26.82
N THR A 467 -11.37 -1.37 -25.99
CA THR A 467 -10.42 -0.34 -26.43
C THR A 467 -9.09 -0.44 -25.70
N VAL A 468 -7.99 -0.60 -26.44
CA VAL A 468 -6.65 -0.27 -25.94
C VAL A 468 -6.38 1.20 -26.24
N ARG A 469 -6.00 1.99 -25.24
CA ARG A 469 -5.60 3.39 -25.38
C ARG A 469 -4.12 3.56 -25.06
N THR A 470 -3.41 4.37 -25.84
CA THR A 470 -2.03 4.79 -25.52
C THR A 470 -2.00 6.26 -25.11
N THR A 471 -1.22 6.60 -24.09
CA THR A 471 -1.00 8.00 -23.66
C THR A 471 0.44 8.47 -23.87
N THR A 472 1.32 7.57 -24.31
CA THR A 472 2.74 7.76 -24.58
C THR A 472 3.15 6.77 -25.69
N PRO A 473 4.27 6.96 -26.39
CA PRO A 473 4.81 5.96 -27.32
C PRO A 473 4.98 4.59 -26.66
N ILE A 474 4.39 3.54 -27.24
CA ILE A 474 4.42 2.17 -26.74
C ILE A 474 5.38 1.30 -27.56
N LYS A 475 6.12 0.43 -26.87
CA LYS A 475 6.96 -0.60 -27.47
C LYS A 475 6.33 -1.97 -27.20
N LEU A 476 6.05 -2.72 -28.26
CA LEU A 476 5.60 -4.10 -28.19
C LEU A 476 6.75 -5.00 -28.68
N ALA A 477 7.33 -5.78 -27.78
CA ALA A 477 8.47 -6.65 -28.10
C ALA A 477 8.07 -7.84 -29.00
N HIS A 478 6.83 -8.31 -28.87
CA HIS A 478 6.27 -9.37 -29.73
C HIS A 478 5.12 -8.84 -30.60
N GLY A 479 4.17 -9.71 -30.95
CA GLY A 479 3.10 -9.38 -31.88
C GLY A 479 2.00 -8.50 -31.29
N PHE A 480 1.28 -7.84 -32.19
CA PHE A 480 0.00 -7.18 -31.93
C PHE A 480 -1.08 -7.90 -32.72
N GLN A 481 -2.23 -8.16 -32.10
CA GLN A 481 -3.40 -8.69 -32.79
C GLN A 481 -4.63 -7.89 -32.37
N GLN A 482 -5.36 -7.36 -33.34
CA GLN A 482 -6.68 -6.78 -33.13
C GLN A 482 -7.73 -7.57 -33.91
N ALA A 483 -8.84 -7.91 -33.25
CA ALA A 483 -9.99 -8.53 -33.86
C ALA A 483 -11.03 -7.47 -34.28
N LYS A 484 -12.07 -7.87 -35.03
CA LYS A 484 -13.11 -6.98 -35.59
C LYS A 484 -13.77 -6.06 -34.55
N ARG A 485 -13.99 -6.55 -33.33
CA ARG A 485 -14.62 -5.79 -32.22
C ARG A 485 -13.61 -4.98 -31.37
N GLY A 486 -12.33 -5.02 -31.72
CA GLY A 486 -11.28 -4.30 -31.03
C GLY A 486 -11.11 -2.86 -31.55
N THR A 487 -10.66 -1.99 -30.65
CA THR A 487 -10.26 -0.61 -30.98
C THR A 487 -8.87 -0.31 -30.44
N LEU A 488 -8.00 0.24 -31.28
CA LEU A 488 -6.73 0.83 -30.89
C LEU A 488 -6.89 2.36 -30.92
N ALA A 489 -6.85 3.00 -29.76
CA ALA A 489 -6.97 4.45 -29.61
C ALA A 489 -5.59 5.06 -29.37
N LEU A 490 -5.08 5.80 -30.35
CA LEU A 490 -3.78 6.45 -30.33
C LEU A 490 -3.92 7.95 -30.06
N LYS A 491 -3.09 8.46 -29.16
CA LYS A 491 -2.77 9.89 -29.13
C LYS A 491 -1.63 10.13 -30.11
N VAL A 492 -1.91 10.83 -31.20
CA VAL A 492 -0.91 11.20 -32.20
C VAL A 492 0.00 12.27 -31.61
N THR A 493 1.29 12.07 -31.78
CA THR A 493 2.36 12.99 -31.36
C THR A 493 3.42 13.03 -32.46
N LYS A 494 4.48 13.84 -32.31
CA LYS A 494 5.64 13.80 -33.22
C LYS A 494 6.34 12.43 -33.24
N ALA A 495 6.32 11.72 -32.11
CA ALA A 495 6.88 10.38 -32.02
C ALA A 495 5.89 9.32 -32.53
N THR A 496 6.43 8.23 -33.09
CA THR A 496 5.64 7.04 -33.43
C THR A 496 4.90 6.54 -32.20
N ALA A 497 3.57 6.44 -32.29
CA ALA A 497 2.73 6.10 -31.16
C ALA A 497 2.89 4.63 -30.73
N VAL A 498 3.11 3.71 -31.68
CA VAL A 498 3.31 2.29 -31.37
C VAL A 498 4.43 1.69 -32.23
N LYS A 499 5.42 1.06 -31.61
CA LYS A 499 6.47 0.30 -32.27
C LYS A 499 6.28 -1.18 -31.96
N ILE A 500 6.08 -1.99 -32.99
CA ILE A 500 5.83 -3.44 -32.89
C ILE A 500 7.04 -4.17 -33.47
N HIS A 501 7.80 -4.87 -32.66
CA HIS A 501 8.93 -5.66 -33.16
C HIS A 501 8.47 -6.98 -33.79
N GLY A 502 7.28 -7.48 -33.44
CA GLY A 502 6.68 -8.67 -34.04
C GLY A 502 5.76 -8.38 -35.24
N ARG A 503 4.95 -9.39 -35.57
CA ARG A 503 3.86 -9.30 -36.57
C ARG A 503 2.68 -8.49 -36.03
N ALA A 504 2.14 -7.59 -36.84
CA ALA A 504 0.88 -6.90 -36.59
C ALA A 504 -0.27 -7.57 -37.36
N GLN A 505 -1.29 -8.06 -36.65
CA GLN A 505 -2.56 -8.50 -37.25
C GLN A 505 -3.60 -7.42 -37.00
N LEU A 506 -4.02 -6.74 -38.07
CA LEU A 506 -4.85 -5.54 -38.01
C LEU A 506 -6.27 -5.87 -38.47
N ALA A 507 -7.25 -5.45 -37.67
CA ALA A 507 -8.68 -5.50 -37.98
C ALA A 507 -9.40 -4.46 -37.12
N GLY A 508 -10.72 -4.32 -37.23
CA GLY A 508 -11.53 -3.47 -36.34
C GLY A 508 -11.21 -1.98 -36.51
N THR A 509 -11.22 -1.22 -35.40
CA THR A 509 -11.11 0.24 -35.45
C THR A 509 -9.75 0.76 -35.01
N LEU A 510 -9.18 1.70 -35.77
CA LEU A 510 -8.15 2.64 -35.32
C LEU A 510 -8.80 3.98 -34.98
N LYS A 511 -8.59 4.48 -33.77
CA LYS A 511 -9.09 5.80 -33.34
C LYS A 511 -7.91 6.72 -33.06
N LEU A 512 -7.89 7.87 -33.72
CA LEU A 512 -6.85 8.88 -33.56
C LEU A 512 -7.38 10.06 -32.76
N SER A 513 -6.49 10.69 -31.99
CA SER A 513 -6.71 11.97 -31.31
C SER A 513 -5.42 12.75 -31.28
N GLY A 514 -5.47 14.09 -31.11
CA GLY A 514 -4.26 14.92 -31.12
C GLY A 514 -3.63 15.10 -32.52
N VAL A 515 -4.43 15.03 -33.58
CA VAL A 515 -3.99 15.13 -34.99
C VAL A 515 -3.71 16.57 -35.47
N LYS A 516 -3.91 17.59 -34.62
CA LYS A 516 -3.60 18.98 -34.97
C LYS A 516 -2.08 19.17 -35.06
N GLY A 517 -1.61 19.85 -36.11
CA GLY A 517 -0.19 20.18 -36.32
C GLY A 517 0.69 18.97 -36.67
N VAL A 518 0.10 17.87 -37.16
CA VAL A 518 0.83 16.68 -37.59
C VAL A 518 1.38 16.89 -39.01
N LYS A 519 2.61 16.42 -39.25
CA LYS A 519 3.27 16.49 -40.56
C LYS A 519 2.69 15.44 -41.52
N ASN A 520 2.73 15.73 -42.83
CA ASN A 520 2.51 14.71 -43.85
C ASN A 520 3.52 13.56 -43.66
N HIS A 521 3.13 12.32 -43.92
CA HIS A 521 3.92 11.10 -43.67
C HIS A 521 4.28 10.85 -42.19
N GLN A 522 3.46 11.31 -41.23
CA GLN A 522 3.68 11.00 -39.82
C GLN A 522 3.47 9.50 -39.55
N LYS A 523 4.54 8.81 -39.14
CA LYS A 523 4.47 7.41 -38.68
C LYS A 523 3.62 7.29 -37.41
N LEU A 524 2.51 6.57 -37.51
CA LEU A 524 1.63 6.23 -36.40
C LEU A 524 2.07 4.92 -35.74
N ILE A 525 2.30 3.89 -36.56
CA ILE A 525 2.67 2.55 -36.14
C ILE A 525 3.84 2.07 -36.99
N THR A 526 4.82 1.41 -36.39
CA THR A 526 5.84 0.62 -37.12
C THR A 526 5.72 -0.85 -36.75
N PHE A 527 5.97 -1.73 -37.70
CA PHE A 527 5.97 -3.19 -37.51
C PHE A 527 7.01 -3.87 -38.39
N THR A 528 7.46 -5.06 -37.99
CA THR A 528 8.33 -5.89 -38.85
C THR A 528 7.57 -6.40 -40.07
N LYS A 529 6.33 -6.84 -39.87
CA LYS A 529 5.38 -7.23 -40.93
C LYS A 529 3.94 -7.04 -40.45
N HIS A 530 3.03 -6.75 -41.36
CA HIS A 530 1.59 -6.70 -41.05
C HIS A 530 0.78 -7.70 -41.87
N GLN A 531 -0.42 -8.00 -41.38
CA GLN A 531 -1.48 -8.69 -42.11
C GLN A 531 -2.80 -7.97 -41.84
N GLY A 532 -3.57 -7.76 -42.91
CA GLY A 532 -4.83 -7.03 -42.84
C GLY A 532 -4.64 -5.53 -42.64
N THR A 533 -5.75 -4.83 -42.55
CA THR A 533 -5.87 -3.38 -42.34
C THR A 533 -6.94 -3.10 -41.28
N PHE A 534 -6.92 -1.91 -40.69
CA PHE A 534 -8.04 -1.46 -39.88
C PHE A 534 -9.27 -1.26 -40.78
N ALA A 535 -10.39 -1.88 -40.39
CA ALA A 535 -11.67 -1.76 -41.11
C ALA A 535 -12.26 -0.35 -41.01
N HIS A 536 -11.99 0.34 -39.91
CA HIS A 536 -12.41 1.73 -39.72
C HIS A 536 -11.26 2.56 -39.13
N VAL A 537 -11.12 3.79 -39.63
CA VAL A 537 -10.22 4.79 -39.05
C VAL A 537 -11.05 6.01 -38.66
N LYS A 538 -10.97 6.39 -37.39
CA LYS A 538 -11.75 7.51 -36.80
C LYS A 538 -10.83 8.59 -36.28
N GLY A 539 -11.28 9.85 -36.31
CA GLY A 539 -10.54 10.99 -35.79
C GLY A 539 -9.48 11.57 -36.74
N LEU A 540 -9.65 11.35 -38.04
CA LEU A 540 -8.85 11.99 -39.09
C LEU A 540 -9.33 13.44 -39.32
N PRO A 541 -8.44 14.40 -39.55
CA PRO A 541 -8.83 15.70 -40.10
C PRO A 541 -9.34 15.56 -41.54
N LYS A 542 -10.09 16.56 -42.04
CA LYS A 542 -10.56 16.60 -43.43
C LYS A 542 -9.37 16.53 -44.40
N GLY A 543 -9.47 15.70 -45.45
CA GLY A 543 -8.41 15.48 -46.44
C GLY A 543 -7.39 14.39 -46.06
N TRP A 544 -7.25 14.07 -44.77
CA TRP A 544 -6.26 13.10 -44.32
C TRP A 544 -6.76 11.66 -44.38
N HIS A 545 -5.86 10.74 -44.71
CA HIS A 545 -6.07 9.30 -44.71
C HIS A 545 -4.86 8.56 -44.10
N VAL A 546 -4.97 7.24 -43.93
CA VAL A 546 -3.83 6.42 -43.51
C VAL A 546 -3.29 5.62 -44.68
N LYS A 547 -1.96 5.55 -44.79
CA LYS A 547 -1.25 4.78 -45.83
C LYS A 547 -0.48 3.63 -45.19
N TYR A 548 -0.66 2.43 -45.73
CA TYR A 548 0.04 1.22 -45.30
C TYR A 548 1.27 1.01 -46.16
N HIS A 549 2.40 0.76 -45.49
CA HIS A 549 3.66 0.38 -46.08
C HIS A 549 4.09 -0.97 -45.52
N GLN A 550 5.13 -1.58 -46.12
CA GLN A 550 5.68 -2.86 -45.67
C GLN A 550 6.03 -2.89 -44.17
N HIS A 551 6.51 -1.76 -43.62
CA HIS A 551 6.99 -1.64 -42.24
C HIS A 551 6.34 -0.51 -41.41
N SER A 552 5.38 0.23 -41.97
CA SER A 552 4.73 1.35 -41.27
C SER A 552 3.27 1.56 -41.66
N LEU A 553 2.54 2.21 -40.75
CA LEU A 553 1.27 2.87 -41.00
C LEU A 553 1.46 4.37 -40.76
N GLU A 554 1.19 5.16 -41.78
CA GLU A 554 1.46 6.61 -41.81
C GLU A 554 0.17 7.40 -41.98
N LEU A 555 0.15 8.61 -41.41
CA LEU A 555 -0.89 9.60 -41.64
C LEU A 555 -0.47 10.49 -42.82
N VAL A 556 -1.30 10.58 -43.85
CA VAL A 556 -1.02 11.28 -45.12
C VAL A 556 -2.15 12.25 -45.44
N HIS A 557 -1.80 13.43 -45.93
CA HIS A 557 -2.75 14.45 -46.42
C HIS A 557 -2.86 14.39 -47.93
#